data_AF-A0A5R9GLU6-F1
#
_entry.id   AF-A0A5R9GLU6-F1
#
_cell.length_a   1.000
_cell.length_b   1.000
_cell.length_c   1.000
_cell.angle_alpha   90.00
_cell.angle_beta   90.00
_cell.angle_gamma   90.00
#
_symmetry.space_group_name_H-M   'P 1'
#
loop_
_entity.id
_entity.type
_entity.pdbx_description
1 polymer ?
#
loop_
_entity_poly.entity_id
_entity_poly.type
_entity_poly.pdbx_seq_one_letter_code
_entity_poly.pdbx_strand_id
1 'polypeptide(L)'
;MQLLQLPPDSLLKDVEVQIKNELDKIGLFYRIFSRVKTTESLLYKMEEKEYGPDKKLQDLFGVRIVLYFNDDIEICETVVTRKFQKIDESRDHPDSSTFKPTRTNLIFRLDEKTSNLIEPVTRKHFIDNTFELQLRTVFSEGWHEVEHDLRYKCKEEWEGYVDHSRTLNGLVATLETCDWSIVQLFTELSYRNYKDNNLIPMIRNKFRLRFANKPLDHDMEEVLKSDKELVKKLYRVDRDTVLFTLSKISISLPLTFDNIIYICNYLFMKNEEILELTPLILKEQLAKILVVDH
;
A
#
# COMPACT_ATOMS: atom_id res chain seq x y z
N MET A 1 33.20 1.90 24.59
CA MET A 1 31.89 1.96 23.90
C MET A 1 30.91 1.11 24.69
N GLN A 2 29.87 1.68 25.29
CA GLN A 2 28.73 0.86 25.74
C GLN A 2 28.11 0.23 24.49
N LEU A 3 27.98 -1.10 24.47
CA LEU A 3 27.31 -1.82 23.39
C LEU A 3 25.89 -1.27 23.28
N LEU A 4 25.56 -0.72 22.12
CA LEU A 4 24.19 -0.33 21.79
C LEU A 4 23.34 -1.60 21.79
N GLN A 5 22.48 -1.76 22.80
CA GLN A 5 21.48 -2.82 22.81
C GLN A 5 20.30 -2.35 21.96
N LEU A 6 20.16 -2.93 20.78
CA LEU A 6 19.04 -2.63 19.90
C LEU A 6 17.72 -3.16 20.47
N PRO A 7 16.60 -2.46 20.23
CA PRO A 7 15.28 -2.96 20.53
C PRO A 7 15.00 -4.26 19.76
N PRO A 8 14.24 -5.21 20.34
CA PRO A 8 13.89 -6.45 19.64
C PRO A 8 12.94 -6.16 18.46
N ASP A 9 13.05 -6.95 17.39
CA ASP A 9 12.17 -6.87 16.22
C ASP A 9 10.68 -7.05 16.57
N SER A 10 10.37 -7.66 17.71
CA SER A 10 8.99 -7.83 18.19
C SER A 10 8.22 -6.52 18.33
N LEU A 11 8.90 -5.39 18.55
CA LEU A 11 8.25 -4.06 18.64
C LEU A 11 7.68 -3.60 17.29
N LEU A 12 8.34 -3.96 16.19
CA LEU A 12 7.82 -3.68 14.84
C LEU A 12 6.62 -4.54 14.47
N LYS A 13 6.46 -5.69 15.13
CA LYS A 13 5.36 -6.60 14.86
C LYS A 13 4.00 -5.97 15.17
N ASP A 14 3.92 -5.12 16.20
CA ASP A 14 2.70 -4.37 16.51
C ASP A 14 2.36 -3.37 15.40
N VAL A 15 3.36 -2.63 14.88
CA VAL A 15 3.18 -1.69 13.75
C VAL A 15 2.77 -2.45 12.48
N GLU A 16 3.44 -3.56 12.20
CA GLU A 16 3.16 -4.43 11.05
C GLU A 16 1.71 -4.96 11.11
N VAL A 17 1.27 -5.47 12.27
CA VAL A 17 -0.10 -5.97 12.46
C VAL A 17 -1.13 -4.86 12.26
N GLN A 18 -0.86 -3.66 12.76
CA GLN A 18 -1.76 -2.52 12.57
C GLN A 18 -1.89 -2.13 11.09
N ILE A 19 -0.78 -2.07 10.35
CA ILE A 19 -0.79 -1.81 8.91
C ILE A 19 -1.54 -2.93 8.18
N LYS A 20 -1.26 -4.20 8.51
CA LYS A 20 -1.94 -5.35 7.90
C LYS A 20 -3.44 -5.28 8.06
N ASN A 21 -3.92 -4.97 9.27
CA ASN A 21 -5.35 -4.84 9.54
C ASN A 21 -6.04 -3.79 8.65
N GLU A 22 -5.38 -2.64 8.41
CA GLU A 22 -5.93 -1.60 7.54
C GLU A 22 -5.91 -2.00 6.05
N LEU A 23 -4.85 -2.66 5.58
CA LEU A 23 -4.73 -3.07 4.17
C LEU A 23 -5.57 -4.31 3.83
N ASP A 24 -5.67 -5.28 4.75
CA ASP A 24 -6.47 -6.48 4.58
C ASP A 24 -7.96 -6.16 4.54
N LYS A 25 -8.39 -5.14 5.31
CA LYS A 25 -9.76 -4.62 5.31
C LYS A 25 -10.22 -4.12 3.94
N ILE A 26 -9.30 -3.53 3.17
CA ILE A 26 -9.58 -3.09 1.79
C ILE A 26 -9.16 -4.11 0.74
N GLY A 27 -8.49 -5.20 1.13
CA GLY A 27 -8.24 -6.36 0.28
C GLY A 27 -7.08 -6.20 -0.69
N LEU A 28 -6.13 -5.30 -0.44
CA LEU A 28 -5.01 -5.09 -1.35
C LEU A 28 -4.13 -6.33 -1.50
N PHE A 29 -3.52 -6.48 -2.66
CA PHE A 29 -2.46 -7.46 -2.87
C PHE A 29 -1.12 -6.84 -2.49
N TYR A 30 -0.58 -7.27 -1.34
CA TYR A 30 0.71 -6.79 -0.86
C TYR A 30 1.49 -7.89 -0.12
N ARG A 31 2.78 -7.60 0.12
CA ARG A 31 3.60 -8.20 1.16
C ARG A 31 4.15 -7.08 2.04
N ILE A 32 4.41 -7.40 3.30
CA ILE A 32 5.00 -6.45 4.24
C ILE A 32 6.18 -7.10 4.93
N PHE A 33 7.25 -6.33 5.07
CA PHE A 33 8.48 -6.70 5.75
C PHE A 33 8.81 -5.61 6.75
N SER A 34 9.25 -6.00 7.93
CA SER A 34 9.69 -5.08 8.97
C SER A 34 11.06 -5.50 9.48
N ARG A 35 11.92 -4.53 9.79
CA ARG A 35 13.27 -4.78 10.31
C ARG A 35 13.76 -3.66 11.21
N VAL A 36 14.48 -4.03 12.27
CA VAL A 36 15.34 -3.10 13.00
C VAL A 36 16.70 -3.04 12.32
N LYS A 37 17.24 -1.82 12.15
CA LYS A 37 18.56 -1.62 11.56
C LYS A 37 19.64 -2.29 12.44
N THR A 38 20.60 -2.98 11.83
CA THR A 38 21.67 -3.65 12.59
C THR A 38 22.62 -2.64 13.24
N THR A 39 23.32 -3.08 14.29
CA THR A 39 24.24 -2.21 15.04
C THR A 39 25.36 -1.68 14.13
N GLU A 40 25.90 -2.52 13.24
CA GLU A 40 26.95 -2.14 12.30
C GLU A 40 26.47 -1.05 11.33
N SER A 41 25.28 -1.24 10.76
CA SER A 41 24.67 -0.30 9.82
C SER A 41 24.32 1.04 10.49
N LEU A 42 23.95 0.98 11.77
CA LEU A 42 23.66 2.16 12.57
C LEU A 42 24.94 2.93 12.90
N LEU A 43 25.98 2.25 13.38
CA LEU A 43 27.28 2.88 13.68
C LEU A 43 27.88 3.53 12.42
N TYR A 44 27.85 2.84 11.28
CA TYR A 44 28.29 3.39 10.00
C TYR A 44 27.59 4.71 9.66
N LYS A 45 26.25 4.75 9.78
CA LYS A 45 25.48 5.98 9.55
C LYS A 45 25.79 7.08 10.55
N MET A 46 26.02 6.74 11.82
CA MET A 46 26.39 7.72 12.84
C MET A 46 27.77 8.33 12.58
N GLU A 47 28.68 7.56 11.97
CA GLU A 47 30.03 8.01 11.60
C GLU A 47 30.06 8.94 10.37
N GLU A 48 29.06 8.88 9.47
CA GLU A 48 28.92 9.77 8.31
C GLU A 48 28.68 11.26 8.67
N LYS A 49 28.68 11.63 9.96
CA LYS A 49 28.59 13.01 10.51
C LYS A 49 27.34 13.81 10.15
N GLU A 50 26.32 13.19 9.58
CA GLU A 50 25.06 13.88 9.28
C GLU A 50 24.08 13.98 10.45
N TYR A 51 24.29 13.20 11.53
CA TYR A 51 23.32 13.09 12.62
C TYR A 51 23.82 13.73 13.92
N GLY A 52 22.91 14.43 14.61
CA GLY A 52 23.19 15.19 15.83
C GLY A 52 21.90 15.65 16.53
N PRO A 53 21.97 16.60 17.48
CA PRO A 53 20.80 17.10 18.21
C PRO A 53 19.69 17.61 17.30
N ASP A 54 20.06 18.25 16.19
CA ASP A 54 19.15 18.90 15.25
C ASP A 54 18.69 17.99 14.09
N LYS A 55 19.45 16.93 13.78
CA LYS A 55 19.14 15.97 12.72
C LYS A 55 19.25 14.55 13.27
N LYS A 56 18.10 13.98 13.64
CA LYS A 56 18.01 12.63 14.21
C LYS A 56 17.85 11.57 13.13
N LEU A 57 18.33 10.36 13.42
CA LEU A 57 18.12 9.21 12.55
C LEU A 57 16.66 8.73 12.63
N GLN A 58 16.00 8.61 11.48
CA GLN A 58 14.56 8.26 11.40
C GLN A 58 14.28 6.83 10.92
N ASP A 59 15.30 6.13 10.39
CA ASP A 59 15.19 4.80 9.79
C ASP A 59 15.80 3.68 10.67
N LEU A 60 15.79 3.86 12.00
CA LEU A 60 16.09 2.74 12.91
C LEU A 60 15.11 1.58 12.70
N PHE A 61 13.83 1.95 12.57
CA PHE A 61 12.73 1.06 12.29
C PHE A 61 12.32 1.22 10.83
N GLY A 62 12.52 0.16 10.04
CA GLY A 62 12.13 0.14 8.62
C GLY A 62 10.95 -0.80 8.41
N VAL A 63 9.91 -0.29 7.75
CA VAL A 63 8.79 -1.07 7.23
C VAL A 63 8.80 -0.95 5.72
N ARG A 64 8.56 -2.05 5.02
CA ARG A 64 8.46 -2.06 3.56
C ARG A 64 7.16 -2.75 3.15
N ILE A 65 6.36 -2.07 2.35
CA ILE A 65 5.15 -2.63 1.75
C ILE A 65 5.38 -2.77 0.25
N VAL A 66 5.27 -4.01 -0.21
CA VAL A 66 5.50 -4.41 -1.60
C VAL A 66 4.15 -4.75 -2.23
N LEU A 67 3.68 -3.87 -3.11
CA LEU A 67 2.36 -3.93 -3.75
C LEU A 67 2.44 -4.65 -5.10
N TYR A 68 1.37 -5.35 -5.47
CA TYR A 68 1.31 -6.11 -6.72
C TYR A 68 0.88 -5.25 -7.92
N PHE A 69 0.20 -4.14 -7.66
CA PHE A 69 -0.23 -3.19 -8.67
C PHE A 69 0.31 -1.81 -8.31
N ASN A 70 0.84 -1.09 -9.30
CA ASN A 70 1.47 0.21 -9.09
C ASN A 70 0.47 1.30 -8.72
N ASP A 71 -0.76 1.20 -9.19
CA ASP A 71 -1.87 2.11 -8.84
C ASP A 71 -2.37 1.92 -7.39
N ASP A 72 -1.97 0.84 -6.70
CA ASP A 72 -2.28 0.65 -5.27
C ASP A 72 -1.35 1.43 -4.33
N ILE A 73 -0.25 2.04 -4.83
CA ILE A 73 0.72 2.79 -4.01
C ILE A 73 0.05 3.97 -3.31
N GLU A 74 -0.71 4.78 -4.05
CA GLU A 74 -1.39 5.96 -3.53
C GLU A 74 -2.50 5.59 -2.53
N ILE A 75 -3.21 4.50 -2.80
CA ILE A 75 -4.24 3.98 -1.89
C ILE A 75 -3.60 3.53 -0.57
N CYS A 76 -2.53 2.75 -0.65
CA CYS A 76 -1.78 2.28 0.52
C CYS A 76 -1.28 3.44 1.37
N GLU A 77 -0.63 4.43 0.75
CA GLU A 77 -0.14 5.62 1.45
C GLU A 77 -1.27 6.36 2.18
N THR A 78 -2.38 6.61 1.49
CA THR A 78 -3.52 7.33 2.05
C THR A 78 -4.10 6.60 3.25
N VAL A 79 -4.24 5.28 3.16
CA VAL A 79 -4.77 4.44 4.24
C VAL A 79 -3.82 4.44 5.44
N VAL A 80 -2.52 4.25 5.22
CA VAL A 80 -1.53 4.27 6.30
C VAL A 80 -1.43 5.65 6.95
N THR A 81 -1.49 6.73 6.16
CA THR A 81 -1.43 8.12 6.65
C THR A 81 -2.62 8.51 7.51
N ARG A 82 -3.77 7.85 7.33
CA ARG A 82 -4.91 8.02 8.23
C ARG A 82 -4.75 7.29 9.57
N LYS A 83 -3.93 6.25 9.60
CA LYS A 83 -3.67 5.44 10.80
C LYS A 83 -2.51 5.98 11.63
N PHE A 84 -1.46 6.45 10.98
CA PHE A 84 -0.23 6.92 11.61
C PHE A 84 0.05 8.38 11.22
N GLN A 85 0.61 9.15 12.15
CA GLN A 85 1.00 10.53 11.88
C GLN A 85 2.22 10.57 10.96
N LYS A 86 2.00 10.90 9.67
CA LYS A 86 3.08 11.22 8.73
C LYS A 86 3.74 12.53 9.14
N ILE A 87 5.06 12.56 9.25
CA ILE A 87 5.83 13.75 9.63
C ILE A 87 6.78 14.23 8.53
N ASP A 88 7.17 13.36 7.61
CA ASP A 88 8.06 13.71 6.50
C ASP A 88 7.88 12.71 5.32
N GLU A 89 8.36 13.10 4.15
CA GLU A 89 8.41 12.24 2.96
C GLU A 89 9.60 12.57 2.05
N SER A 90 10.15 11.54 1.42
CA SER A 90 11.13 11.66 0.35
C SER A 90 10.62 10.87 -0.85
N ARG A 91 10.23 11.60 -1.90
CA ARG A 91 9.73 11.03 -3.15
C ARG A 91 10.61 11.44 -4.33
N ASP A 92 11.06 10.45 -5.09
CA ASP A 92 11.71 10.70 -6.37
C ASP A 92 10.66 10.83 -7.48
N HIS A 93 10.85 11.84 -8.34
CA HIS A 93 10.09 11.94 -9.57
C HIS A 93 10.89 11.33 -10.74
N PRO A 94 10.24 10.50 -11.59
CA PRO A 94 10.88 10.00 -12.81
C PRO A 94 11.34 11.17 -13.68
N ASP A 95 12.52 11.02 -14.26
CA ASP A 95 13.00 11.94 -15.30
C ASP A 95 12.72 11.32 -16.69
N SER A 96 12.44 12.14 -17.70
CA SER A 96 12.07 11.64 -19.04
C SER A 96 13.21 10.94 -19.78
N SER A 97 14.46 11.17 -19.37
CA SER A 97 15.65 10.70 -20.08
C SER A 97 16.42 9.59 -19.36
N THR A 98 16.10 9.35 -18.08
CA THR A 98 16.82 8.40 -17.23
C THR A 98 15.88 7.43 -16.53
N PHE A 99 16.11 6.14 -16.76
CA PHE A 99 15.50 5.08 -15.98
C PHE A 99 16.29 4.90 -14.69
N LYS A 100 15.70 5.38 -13.60
CA LYS A 100 16.21 5.22 -12.25
C LYS A 100 15.05 4.74 -11.37
N PRO A 101 15.31 3.88 -10.37
CA PRO A 101 14.27 3.47 -9.45
C PRO A 101 13.72 4.71 -8.74
N THR A 102 12.39 4.82 -8.67
CA THR A 102 11.73 5.83 -7.86
C THR A 102 11.61 5.36 -6.42
N ARG A 103 11.90 6.27 -5.48
CA ARG A 103 11.71 6.04 -4.05
C ARG A 103 10.42 6.71 -3.61
N THR A 104 9.68 6.02 -2.76
CA THR A 104 8.58 6.57 -1.97
C THR A 104 8.84 6.16 -0.52
N ASN A 105 9.57 7.02 0.20
CA ASN A 105 9.89 6.82 1.60
C ASN A 105 9.10 7.82 2.43
N LEU A 106 8.36 7.32 3.41
CA LEU A 106 7.47 8.09 4.26
C LEU A 106 7.94 7.93 5.70
N ILE A 107 8.01 9.01 6.46
CA ILE A 107 8.39 8.96 7.88
C ILE A 107 7.16 9.13 8.74
N PHE A 108 6.94 8.18 9.64
CA PHE A 108 5.80 8.16 10.55
C PHE A 108 6.25 8.20 12.00
N ARG A 109 5.50 8.90 12.84
CA ARG A 109 5.71 8.88 14.29
C ARG A 109 5.22 7.56 14.89
N LEU A 110 6.03 6.97 15.76
CA LEU A 110 5.62 5.82 16.57
C LEU A 110 4.59 6.25 17.62
N ASP A 111 3.71 5.33 18.02
CA ASP A 111 2.79 5.57 19.12
C ASP A 111 3.52 5.72 20.46
N GLU A 112 2.88 6.33 21.46
CA GLU A 112 3.49 6.58 22.77
C GLU A 112 3.95 5.28 23.44
N LYS A 113 3.18 4.20 23.30
CA LYS A 113 3.51 2.89 23.85
C LYS A 113 4.85 2.40 23.32
N THR A 114 5.05 2.42 22.00
CA THR A 114 6.29 1.97 21.36
C THR A 114 7.43 2.95 21.62
N SER A 115 7.16 4.25 21.55
CA SER A 115 8.10 5.33 21.87
C SER A 115 8.72 5.15 23.27
N ASN A 116 7.91 4.86 24.28
CA ASN A 116 8.38 4.66 25.66
C ASN A 116 9.27 3.42 25.82
N LEU A 117 9.06 2.38 25.00
CA LEU A 117 9.86 1.16 25.04
C LEU A 117 11.24 1.33 24.41
N ILE A 118 11.38 2.22 23.43
CA ILE A 118 12.63 2.45 22.69
C ILE A 118 13.46 3.61 23.27
N GLU A 119 12.82 4.51 24.03
CA GLU A 119 13.42 5.71 24.59
C GLU A 119 14.76 5.49 25.33
N PRO A 120 14.94 4.43 26.14
CA PRO A 120 16.22 4.20 26.83
C PRO A 120 17.41 3.97 25.88
N VAL A 121 17.13 3.47 24.67
CA VAL A 121 18.12 3.19 23.63
C VAL A 121 18.29 4.42 22.73
N THR A 122 17.20 5.09 22.35
CA THR A 122 17.21 6.16 21.34
C THR A 122 17.74 7.50 21.87
N ARG A 123 17.47 7.85 23.14
CA ARG A 123 17.90 9.13 23.75
C ARG A 123 19.42 9.33 23.73
N LYS A 124 20.20 8.25 23.78
CA LYS A 124 21.67 8.32 23.82
C LYS A 124 22.33 8.48 22.45
N HIS A 125 21.60 8.22 21.37
CA HIS A 125 22.18 8.01 20.04
C HIS A 125 21.57 8.86 18.92
N PHE A 126 20.91 9.99 19.27
CA PHE A 126 20.26 10.89 18.31
C PHE A 126 19.31 10.16 17.35
N ILE A 127 18.54 9.19 17.86
CA ILE A 127 17.55 8.44 17.09
C ILE A 127 16.16 9.05 17.37
N ASP A 128 15.36 9.23 16.33
CA ASP A 128 13.99 9.75 16.45
C ASP A 128 12.99 8.62 16.78
N ASN A 129 11.85 8.99 17.36
CA ASN A 129 10.78 8.04 17.69
C ASN A 129 9.86 7.87 16.48
N THR A 130 10.44 7.33 15.40
CA THR A 130 9.80 7.21 14.09
C THR A 130 10.06 5.84 13.48
N PHE A 131 9.27 5.50 12.46
CA PHE A 131 9.61 4.45 11.51
C PHE A 131 9.58 5.00 10.09
N GLU A 132 10.47 4.50 9.24
CA GLU A 132 10.45 4.74 7.80
C GLU A 132 9.57 3.66 7.14
N LEU A 133 8.59 4.08 6.36
CA LEU A 133 7.82 3.22 5.46
C LEU A 133 8.29 3.41 4.03
N GLN A 134 8.71 2.33 3.38
CA GLN A 134 9.03 2.29 1.96
C GLN A 134 7.89 1.61 1.19
N LEU A 135 7.35 2.29 0.18
CA LEU A 135 6.34 1.75 -0.73
C LEU A 135 6.99 1.39 -2.07
N ARG A 136 6.82 0.13 -2.51
CA ARG A 136 7.38 -0.40 -3.76
C ARG A 136 6.41 -1.34 -4.43
N THR A 137 6.60 -1.56 -5.73
CA THR A 137 5.98 -2.69 -6.44
C THR A 137 6.81 -3.96 -6.28
N VAL A 138 6.23 -5.14 -6.56
CA VAL A 138 6.96 -6.42 -6.57
C VAL A 138 8.16 -6.36 -7.50
N PHE A 139 8.03 -5.74 -8.67
CA PHE A 139 9.12 -5.63 -9.63
C PHE A 139 10.20 -4.64 -9.19
N SER A 140 9.82 -3.45 -8.71
CA SER A 140 10.74 -2.45 -8.17
C SER A 140 11.53 -2.99 -6.97
N GLU A 141 10.87 -3.75 -6.10
CA GLU A 141 11.52 -4.38 -4.96
C GLU A 141 12.54 -5.43 -5.36
N GLY A 142 12.18 -6.35 -6.27
CA GLY A 142 13.10 -7.40 -6.72
C GLY A 142 14.36 -6.83 -7.36
N TRP A 143 14.23 -5.76 -8.16
CA TRP A 143 15.37 -5.06 -8.72
C TRP A 143 16.21 -4.36 -7.62
N HIS A 144 15.55 -3.70 -6.67
CA HIS A 144 16.24 -2.96 -5.61
C HIS A 144 17.08 -3.86 -4.70
N GLU A 145 16.58 -5.04 -4.32
CA GLU A 145 17.35 -5.98 -3.50
C GLU A 145 18.62 -6.45 -4.25
N VAL A 146 18.49 -6.80 -5.54
CA VAL A 146 19.64 -7.22 -6.37
C VAL A 146 20.65 -6.08 -6.53
N GLU A 147 20.20 -4.87 -6.85
CA GLU A 147 21.08 -3.72 -7.03
C GLU A 147 21.78 -3.33 -5.72
N HIS A 148 21.05 -3.34 -4.62
CA HIS A 148 21.58 -2.96 -3.33
C HIS A 148 22.70 -3.90 -2.88
N ASP A 149 22.48 -5.21 -3.01
CA ASP A 149 23.43 -6.20 -2.52
C ASP A 149 24.61 -6.43 -3.47
N LEU A 150 24.39 -6.37 -4.79
CA LEU A 150 25.45 -6.68 -5.76
C LEU A 150 26.18 -5.45 -6.31
N ARG A 151 25.55 -4.26 -6.33
CA ARG A 151 26.16 -3.03 -6.86
C ARG A 151 26.42 -1.98 -5.79
N TYR A 152 25.44 -1.68 -4.94
CA TYR A 152 25.60 -0.60 -3.94
C TYR A 152 26.60 -0.95 -2.84
N LYS A 153 26.63 -2.21 -2.38
CA LYS A 153 27.62 -2.67 -1.38
C LYS A 153 29.01 -2.92 -1.97
N CYS A 154 29.09 -3.21 -3.27
CA CYS A 154 30.34 -3.55 -3.97
C CYS A 154 30.73 -2.46 -4.99
N LYS A 155 30.56 -1.18 -4.66
CA LYS A 155 30.73 -0.07 -5.63
C LYS A 155 32.08 -0.08 -6.35
N GLU A 156 33.16 -0.38 -5.64
CA GLU A 156 34.51 -0.42 -6.19
C GLU A 156 34.65 -1.51 -7.27
N GLU A 157 33.96 -2.65 -7.12
CA GLU A 157 33.97 -3.74 -8.11
C GLU A 157 33.23 -3.38 -9.41
N TRP A 158 32.38 -2.36 -9.38
CA TRP A 158 31.63 -1.86 -10.53
C TRP A 158 32.33 -0.71 -11.27
N GLU A 159 33.48 -0.25 -10.77
CA GLU A 159 34.28 0.77 -11.44
C GLU A 159 34.74 0.29 -12.83
N GLY A 160 34.55 1.13 -13.85
CA GLY A 160 34.84 0.78 -15.25
C GLY A 160 33.74 -0.02 -15.97
N TYR A 161 32.72 -0.53 -15.27
CA TYR A 161 31.60 -1.27 -15.87
C TYR A 161 30.37 -0.39 -16.16
N VAL A 162 30.58 0.75 -16.80
CA VAL A 162 29.52 1.74 -17.07
C VAL A 162 28.38 1.16 -17.91
N ASP A 163 28.68 0.39 -18.96
CA ASP A 163 27.65 -0.21 -19.83
C ASP A 163 26.78 -1.25 -19.09
N HIS A 164 27.37 -1.98 -18.14
CA HIS A 164 26.64 -2.94 -17.31
C HIS A 164 25.75 -2.21 -16.29
N SER A 165 26.26 -1.13 -15.71
CA SER A 165 25.46 -0.24 -14.84
C SER A 165 24.27 0.36 -15.59
N ARG A 166 24.50 0.80 -16.83
CA ARG A 166 23.45 1.30 -17.72
C ARG A 166 22.45 0.21 -18.09
N THR A 167 22.91 -1.02 -18.34
CA THR A 167 22.03 -2.17 -18.60
C THR A 167 21.15 -2.50 -17.39
N LEU A 168 21.73 -2.56 -16.18
CA LEU A 168 20.98 -2.80 -14.94
C LEU A 168 19.91 -1.72 -14.72
N ASN A 169 20.26 -0.45 -14.93
CA ASN A 169 19.28 0.64 -14.88
C ASN A 169 18.24 0.55 -16.00
N GLY A 170 18.61 0.09 -17.20
CA GLY A 170 17.69 -0.15 -18.30
C GLY A 170 16.62 -1.21 -18.01
N LEU A 171 16.93 -2.20 -17.16
CA LEU A 171 15.94 -3.20 -16.70
C LEU A 171 14.79 -2.55 -15.92
N VAL A 172 15.03 -1.40 -15.25
CA VAL A 172 13.96 -0.65 -14.55
C VAL A 172 12.85 -0.28 -15.53
N ALA A 173 13.19 0.15 -16.74
CA ALA A 173 12.20 0.50 -17.77
C ALA A 173 11.27 -0.68 -18.12
N THR A 174 11.85 -1.89 -18.25
CA THR A 174 11.10 -3.11 -18.52
C THR A 174 10.17 -3.46 -17.36
N LEU A 175 10.67 -3.31 -16.12
CA LEU A 175 9.90 -3.62 -14.91
C LEU A 175 8.74 -2.63 -14.70
N GLU A 176 8.96 -1.33 -14.92
CA GLU A 176 7.90 -0.32 -14.93
C GLU A 176 6.85 -0.60 -16.02
N THR A 177 7.29 -1.06 -17.19
CA THR A 177 6.39 -1.49 -18.27
C THR A 177 5.55 -2.70 -17.85
N CYS A 178 6.14 -3.66 -17.12
CA CYS A 178 5.41 -4.81 -16.57
C CYS A 178 4.37 -4.37 -15.53
N ASP A 179 4.72 -3.47 -14.61
CA ASP A 179 3.78 -2.90 -13.62
C ASP A 179 2.55 -2.30 -14.32
N TRP A 180 2.76 -1.45 -15.34
CA TRP A 180 1.67 -0.83 -16.10
C TRP A 180 0.84 -1.86 -16.88
N SER A 181 1.51 -2.81 -17.55
CA SER A 181 0.86 -3.80 -18.42
C SER A 181 -0.06 -4.73 -17.65
N ILE A 182 0.29 -5.08 -16.41
CA ILE A 182 -0.57 -5.92 -15.56
C ILE A 182 -1.88 -5.17 -15.23
N VAL A 183 -1.82 -3.91 -14.82
CA VAL A 183 -3.02 -3.10 -14.53
C VAL A 183 -3.89 -2.96 -15.78
N GLN A 184 -3.26 -2.70 -16.93
CA GLN A 184 -3.96 -2.57 -18.20
C GLN A 184 -4.66 -3.87 -18.62
N LEU A 185 -4.00 -5.02 -18.47
CA LEU A 185 -4.59 -6.33 -18.77
C LEU A 185 -5.86 -6.58 -17.96
N PHE A 186 -5.83 -6.32 -16.65
CA PHE A 186 -7.02 -6.50 -15.80
C PHE A 186 -8.12 -5.48 -16.11
N THR A 187 -7.76 -4.27 -16.49
CA THR A 187 -8.72 -3.24 -16.96
C THR A 187 -9.44 -3.71 -18.23
N GLU A 188 -8.69 -4.24 -19.20
CA GLU A 188 -9.26 -4.80 -20.44
C GLU A 188 -10.14 -6.02 -20.18
N LEU A 189 -9.71 -6.94 -19.31
CA LEU A 189 -10.51 -8.09 -18.89
C LEU A 189 -11.80 -7.65 -18.20
N SER A 190 -11.75 -6.64 -17.34
CA SER A 190 -12.95 -6.06 -16.72
C SER A 190 -13.91 -5.52 -17.77
N TYR A 191 -13.41 -4.82 -18.79
CA TYR A 191 -14.23 -4.25 -19.86
C TYR A 191 -14.86 -5.32 -20.75
N ARG A 192 -14.11 -6.37 -21.12
CA ARG A 192 -14.65 -7.51 -21.88
C ARG A 192 -15.75 -8.22 -21.11
N ASN A 193 -15.51 -8.52 -19.83
CA ASN A 193 -16.52 -9.15 -18.98
C ASN A 193 -17.76 -8.26 -18.76
N TYR A 194 -17.59 -6.93 -18.73
CA TYR A 194 -18.73 -6.00 -18.75
C TYR A 194 -19.55 -6.15 -20.05
N LYS A 195 -18.89 -6.20 -21.21
CA LYS A 195 -19.57 -6.38 -22.51
C LYS A 195 -20.30 -7.71 -22.64
N ASP A 196 -19.73 -8.77 -22.07
CA ASP A 196 -20.28 -10.12 -22.09
C ASP A 196 -21.30 -10.36 -20.96
N ASN A 197 -21.57 -9.35 -20.12
CA ASN A 197 -22.44 -9.43 -18.94
C ASN A 197 -21.99 -10.49 -17.90
N ASN A 198 -20.68 -10.74 -17.82
CA ASN A 198 -20.04 -11.62 -16.83
C ASN A 198 -19.74 -10.84 -15.54
N LEU A 199 -20.74 -10.68 -14.67
CA LEU A 199 -20.68 -9.80 -13.49
C LEU A 199 -19.50 -10.10 -12.55
N ILE A 200 -19.33 -11.35 -12.14
CA ILE A 200 -18.30 -11.71 -11.15
C ILE A 200 -16.88 -11.48 -11.67
N PRO A 201 -16.50 -11.99 -12.86
CA PRO A 201 -15.21 -11.63 -13.47
C PRO A 201 -15.05 -10.13 -13.70
N MET A 202 -16.10 -9.41 -14.09
CA MET A 202 -16.04 -7.95 -14.26
C MET A 202 -15.63 -7.27 -12.94
N ILE A 203 -16.34 -7.53 -11.85
CA ILE A 203 -16.06 -6.92 -10.53
C ILE A 203 -14.68 -7.34 -10.04
N ARG A 204 -14.32 -8.63 -10.16
CA ARG A 204 -13.02 -9.14 -9.73
C ARG A 204 -11.85 -8.41 -10.41
N ASN A 205 -11.92 -8.27 -11.73
CA ASN A 205 -10.88 -7.63 -12.54
C ASN A 205 -10.85 -6.10 -12.37
N LYS A 206 -12.02 -5.48 -12.15
CA LYS A 206 -12.12 -4.04 -11.87
C LYS A 206 -11.45 -3.66 -10.56
N PHE A 207 -11.80 -4.37 -9.48
CA PHE A 207 -11.39 -4.00 -8.13
C PHE A 207 -10.03 -4.58 -7.74
N ARG A 208 -9.63 -5.72 -8.31
CA ARG A 208 -8.33 -6.37 -8.04
C ARG A 208 -8.08 -6.55 -6.54
N LEU A 209 -9.04 -7.15 -5.83
CA LEU A 209 -8.98 -7.38 -4.38
C LEU A 209 -8.92 -8.87 -4.03
N ARG A 210 -8.45 -9.16 -2.82
CA ARG A 210 -8.57 -10.48 -2.18
C ARG A 210 -10.00 -10.73 -1.69
N PHE A 211 -10.89 -10.99 -2.65
CA PHE A 211 -12.27 -11.35 -2.33
C PHE A 211 -12.35 -12.63 -1.49
N ALA A 212 -13.26 -12.64 -0.52
CA ALA A 212 -13.66 -13.84 0.19
C ALA A 212 -14.27 -14.86 -0.78
N ASN A 213 -14.08 -16.15 -0.49
CA ASN A 213 -14.62 -17.24 -1.31
C ASN A 213 -16.12 -17.45 -1.03
N LYS A 214 -16.93 -16.44 -1.37
CA LYS A 214 -18.39 -16.46 -1.30
C LYS A 214 -18.96 -16.09 -2.68
N PRO A 215 -19.90 -16.86 -3.24
CA PRO A 215 -20.60 -16.48 -4.46
C PRO A 215 -21.43 -15.21 -4.25
N LEU A 216 -21.82 -14.57 -5.34
CA LEU A 216 -22.80 -13.49 -5.32
C LEU A 216 -24.15 -14.06 -4.86
N ASP A 217 -24.87 -13.28 -4.05
CA ASP A 217 -26.23 -13.63 -3.68
C ASP A 217 -27.16 -13.65 -4.91
N HIS A 218 -28.11 -14.59 -4.93
CA HIS A 218 -29.00 -14.80 -6.06
C HIS A 218 -29.89 -13.58 -6.33
N ASP A 219 -30.45 -12.97 -5.28
CA ASP A 219 -31.33 -11.81 -5.42
C ASP A 219 -30.55 -10.62 -5.98
N MET A 220 -29.31 -10.44 -5.51
CA MET A 220 -28.39 -9.43 -6.04
C MET A 220 -28.08 -9.66 -7.52
N GLU A 221 -27.85 -10.91 -7.90
CA GLU A 221 -27.53 -11.28 -9.28
C GLU A 221 -28.71 -11.03 -10.22
N GLU A 222 -29.93 -11.34 -9.81
CA GLU A 222 -31.16 -11.07 -10.58
C GLU A 222 -31.37 -9.56 -10.80
N VAL A 223 -31.24 -8.75 -9.74
CA VAL A 223 -31.38 -7.29 -9.82
C VAL A 223 -30.35 -6.68 -10.78
N LEU A 224 -29.11 -7.16 -10.77
CA LEU A 224 -28.08 -6.67 -11.69
C LEU A 224 -28.34 -7.13 -13.13
N LYS A 225 -28.75 -8.38 -13.35
CA LYS A 225 -28.97 -8.92 -14.70
C LYS A 225 -30.20 -8.34 -15.39
N SER A 226 -31.19 -7.88 -14.63
CA SER A 226 -32.41 -7.29 -15.18
C SER A 226 -32.22 -5.87 -15.74
N ASP A 227 -31.20 -5.13 -15.27
CA ASP A 227 -30.93 -3.74 -15.66
C ASP A 227 -29.50 -3.53 -16.22
N LYS A 228 -29.40 -3.39 -17.54
CA LYS A 228 -28.13 -3.10 -18.22
C LYS A 228 -27.52 -1.74 -17.85
N GLU A 229 -28.34 -0.72 -17.58
CA GLU A 229 -27.83 0.58 -17.16
C GLU A 229 -27.29 0.51 -15.73
N LEU A 230 -27.85 -0.34 -14.87
CA LEU A 230 -27.31 -0.61 -13.53
C LEU A 230 -25.92 -1.26 -13.59
N VAL A 231 -25.74 -2.27 -14.44
CA VAL A 231 -24.42 -2.91 -14.66
C VAL A 231 -23.40 -1.90 -15.20
N LYS A 232 -23.82 -1.02 -16.11
CA LYS A 232 -22.97 0.05 -16.63
C LYS A 232 -22.58 1.07 -15.57
N LYS A 233 -23.49 1.45 -14.66
CA LYS A 233 -23.18 2.29 -13.49
C LYS A 233 -22.18 1.58 -12.58
N LEU A 234 -22.39 0.30 -12.28
CA LEU A 234 -21.47 -0.51 -11.47
C LEU A 234 -20.07 -0.62 -12.11
N TYR A 235 -19.98 -0.82 -13.42
CA TYR A 235 -18.70 -0.84 -14.13
C TYR A 235 -17.97 0.51 -14.07
N ARG A 236 -18.71 1.63 -14.08
CA ARG A 236 -18.15 2.99 -14.11
C ARG A 236 -17.79 3.56 -12.75
N VAL A 237 -18.07 2.87 -11.64
CA VAL A 237 -17.73 3.41 -10.31
C VAL A 237 -16.24 3.67 -10.19
N ASP A 238 -15.89 4.71 -9.44
CA ASP A 238 -14.50 5.02 -9.13
C ASP A 238 -13.96 4.01 -8.11
N ARG A 239 -12.87 3.32 -8.44
CA ARG A 239 -12.32 2.26 -7.59
C ARG A 239 -11.80 2.84 -6.29
N ASP A 240 -11.06 3.92 -6.36
CA ASP A 240 -10.30 4.47 -5.24
C ASP A 240 -11.25 5.03 -4.19
N THR A 241 -12.31 5.73 -4.61
CA THR A 241 -13.39 6.20 -3.74
C THR A 241 -14.06 5.04 -2.98
N VAL A 242 -14.27 3.89 -3.63
CA VAL A 242 -14.83 2.70 -2.96
C VAL A 242 -13.85 2.17 -1.90
N LEU A 243 -12.56 2.05 -2.23
CA LEU A 243 -11.54 1.54 -1.30
C LEU A 243 -11.29 2.50 -0.13
N PHE A 244 -11.27 3.81 -0.38
CA PHE A 244 -11.19 4.81 0.67
C PHE A 244 -12.42 4.76 1.59
N THR A 245 -13.62 4.61 1.03
CA THR A 245 -14.84 4.42 1.83
C THR A 245 -14.74 3.15 2.67
N LEU A 246 -14.34 2.03 2.06
CA LEU A 246 -14.16 0.74 2.73
C LEU A 246 -13.17 0.83 3.90
N SER A 247 -12.05 1.54 3.72
CA SER A 247 -11.08 1.76 4.80
C SER A 247 -11.64 2.57 5.98
N LYS A 248 -12.68 3.39 5.78
CA LYS A 248 -13.36 4.18 6.83
C LYS A 248 -14.41 3.38 7.62
N ILE A 249 -14.89 2.24 7.12
CA ILE A 249 -15.96 1.45 7.76
C ILE A 249 -15.46 0.86 9.08
N SER A 250 -16.08 1.16 10.22
CA SER A 250 -15.57 0.73 11.53
C SER A 250 -15.92 -0.71 11.92
N ILE A 251 -16.89 -1.32 11.23
CA ILE A 251 -17.34 -2.70 11.48
C ILE A 251 -16.51 -3.70 10.68
N SER A 252 -16.46 -4.96 11.15
CA SER A 252 -15.91 -6.06 10.35
C SER A 252 -16.81 -6.31 9.14
N LEU A 253 -16.27 -6.10 7.94
CA LEU A 253 -16.97 -6.30 6.67
C LEU A 253 -16.18 -7.26 5.79
N PRO A 254 -16.64 -8.50 5.59
CA PRO A 254 -16.00 -9.44 4.68
C PRO A 254 -15.95 -8.88 3.25
N LEU A 255 -14.84 -9.09 2.55
CA LEU A 255 -14.67 -8.66 1.16
C LEU A 255 -15.43 -9.58 0.19
N THR A 256 -16.76 -9.61 0.27
CA THR A 256 -17.63 -10.32 -0.67
C THR A 256 -18.05 -9.41 -1.82
N PHE A 257 -18.51 -10.01 -2.92
CA PHE A 257 -19.07 -9.24 -4.03
C PHE A 257 -20.27 -8.41 -3.59
N ASP A 258 -21.17 -8.99 -2.77
CA ASP A 258 -22.35 -8.29 -2.24
C ASP A 258 -21.96 -7.00 -1.52
N ASN A 259 -20.99 -7.08 -0.60
CA ASN A 259 -20.57 -5.94 0.22
C ASN A 259 -19.95 -4.82 -0.62
N ILE A 260 -19.15 -5.17 -1.63
CA ILE A 260 -18.63 -4.18 -2.59
C ILE A 260 -19.78 -3.55 -3.38
N ILE A 261 -20.74 -4.34 -3.85
CA ILE A 261 -21.90 -3.83 -4.61
C ILE A 261 -22.77 -2.91 -3.74
N TYR A 262 -23.02 -3.24 -2.46
CA TYR A 262 -23.75 -2.37 -1.54
C TYR A 262 -23.07 -1.01 -1.39
N ILE A 263 -21.75 -0.98 -1.23
CA ILE A 263 -20.98 0.28 -1.15
C ILE A 263 -21.07 1.03 -2.48
N CYS A 264 -20.89 0.35 -3.62
CA CYS A 264 -21.03 0.94 -4.95
C CYS A 264 -22.42 1.54 -5.17
N ASN A 265 -23.46 0.86 -4.72
CA ASN A 265 -24.83 1.31 -4.84
C ASN A 265 -25.07 2.56 -4.00
N TYR A 266 -24.63 2.52 -2.74
CA TYR A 266 -24.78 3.62 -1.82
C TYR A 266 -24.03 4.87 -2.29
N LEU A 267 -22.84 4.73 -2.89
CA LEU A 267 -22.05 5.87 -3.36
C LEU A 267 -22.50 6.38 -4.73
N PHE A 268 -22.77 5.50 -5.69
CA PHE A 268 -22.88 5.87 -7.11
C PHE A 268 -24.18 5.46 -7.78
N MET A 269 -24.63 4.21 -7.60
CA MET A 269 -25.68 3.66 -8.47
C MET A 269 -27.09 4.11 -8.06
N LYS A 270 -27.31 4.26 -6.74
CA LYS A 270 -28.55 4.73 -6.10
C LYS A 270 -29.80 3.95 -6.54
N ASN A 271 -29.69 2.64 -6.71
CA ASN A 271 -30.81 1.74 -6.98
C ASN A 271 -31.52 1.35 -5.67
N GLU A 272 -32.85 1.41 -5.66
CA GLU A 272 -33.68 1.19 -4.48
C GLU A 272 -33.71 -0.28 -4.05
N GLU A 273 -33.82 -1.24 -4.98
CA GLU A 273 -33.82 -2.68 -4.68
C GLU A 273 -32.52 -3.12 -3.99
N ILE A 274 -31.37 -2.72 -4.53
CA ILE A 274 -30.06 -2.99 -3.89
C ILE A 274 -29.97 -2.28 -2.54
N LEU A 275 -30.55 -1.08 -2.42
CA LEU A 275 -30.57 -0.36 -1.15
C LEU A 275 -31.41 -1.13 -0.12
N GLU A 276 -32.56 -1.69 -0.48
CA GLU A 276 -33.37 -2.54 0.40
C GLU A 276 -32.61 -3.77 0.88
N LEU A 277 -31.89 -4.44 -0.03
CA LEU A 277 -31.02 -5.60 0.28
C LEU A 277 -29.80 -5.23 1.16
N THR A 278 -29.41 -3.95 1.20
CA THR A 278 -28.22 -3.52 1.95
C THR A 278 -28.47 -3.63 3.47
N PRO A 279 -27.59 -4.30 4.24
CA PRO A 279 -27.72 -4.41 5.70
C PRO A 279 -27.79 -3.04 6.39
N LEU A 280 -28.71 -2.88 7.35
CA LEU A 280 -28.95 -1.61 8.05
C LEU A 280 -27.67 -1.03 8.68
N ILE A 281 -26.89 -1.89 9.34
CA ILE A 281 -25.63 -1.48 9.98
C ILE A 281 -24.62 -0.90 8.98
N LEU A 282 -24.60 -1.40 7.73
CA LEU A 282 -23.74 -0.89 6.68
C LEU A 282 -24.24 0.47 6.17
N LYS A 283 -25.56 0.65 6.02
CA LYS A 283 -26.17 1.95 5.66
C LYS A 283 -25.80 3.03 6.67
N GLU A 284 -25.92 2.73 7.96
CA GLU A 284 -25.58 3.66 9.04
C GLU A 284 -24.10 4.06 9.04
N GLN A 285 -23.20 3.10 8.79
CA GLN A 285 -21.76 3.38 8.67
C GLN A 285 -21.47 4.28 7.47
N LEU A 286 -22.04 3.98 6.30
CA LEU A 286 -21.84 4.76 5.09
C LEU A 286 -22.42 6.19 5.22
N ALA A 287 -23.57 6.33 5.87
CA ALA A 287 -24.15 7.64 6.17
C ALA A 287 -23.21 8.49 7.05
N LYS A 288 -22.65 7.90 8.11
CA LYS A 288 -21.69 8.59 8.99
C LYS A 288 -20.44 9.03 8.25
N ILE A 289 -19.93 8.20 7.34
CA ILE A 289 -18.72 8.51 6.56
C ILE A 289 -18.96 9.71 5.64
N LEU A 290 -20.06 9.72 4.90
CA LEU A 290 -20.35 10.80 3.95
C LEU A 290 -20.67 12.15 4.61
N VAL A 291 -21.19 12.15 5.85
CA VAL A 291 -21.43 13.39 6.60
C VAL A 291 -20.13 14.04 7.06
N VAL A 292 -19.07 13.27 7.31
CA VAL A 292 -17.77 13.78 7.79
C VAL A 292 -16.91 14.33 6.64
N ASP A 293 -17.16 13.90 5.40
CA ASP A 293 -16.44 14.33 4.21
C ASP A 293 -17.06 15.61 3.55
N HIS A 294 -18.06 16.23 4.19
CA HIS A 294 -18.73 17.48 3.80
C HIS A 294 -18.59 18.55 4.88
#